data_AF-A0A7S1GLA7-F1
#
_entry.id   AF-A0A7S1GLA7-F1
#
_cell.length_a   1.000
_cell.length_b   1.000
_cell.length_c   1.000
_cell.angle_alpha   90.00
_cell.angle_beta   90.00
_cell.angle_gamma   90.00
#
_symmetry.space_group_name_H-M   'P 1'
#
loop_
_entity.id
_entity.type
_entity.pdbx_description
1 polymer ?
#
loop_
_entity_poly.entity_id
_entity_poly.type
_entity_poly.pdbx_seq_one_letter_code
_entity_poly.pdbx_strand_id
1 'polypeptide(L)'
;KLCEDARHVQHQGCEVMKNTFLGGMKDGESWGLRKWLSRHGGALHICNDLECILRSCQALERSLETTRKLAERIRPLAKQALNRLKADVPSSYQEVSTAHPYLPFFHRLESALKGMSNFDPEDDDVICIDDDDEIEEVKQRAPPKKSTKRKAATPTAESQLSKKAKEQNMSPSNSGLSDDDSVIEILEVKPGQTDNSTTATSTAGGGAQAADWDCPRCTIRNLGEVRQCCLCGKAADGSDADSEDGSNTLKSFADLGPSFDEAAAVGGSWWEASSSKGSPPPPTNEVPPALFTQIAGAGEMTASELTQALDKLAAAASANQFRPLRPAVDGTKETFWDQGPNYAQALRLLVSTMRNRDARSLLDPVDEQQLLIMGRPAYSSIIKHPLCLRDIASSLCTSDDSGTIQANGTGLLANTTLSSWNMWRGMDLLQAIDLVLLNSLAYNGKGRSKDRSTLNKLRRVLWDGINQVIASHVGTDVEKRRQCTPTRRGETSGFVIYK
;
A
#
# COMPACT_ATOMS: atom_id res chain seq x y z
N LYS A 1 -36.82 -25.70 0.06
CA LYS A 1 -36.10 -25.26 -1.15
C LYS A 1 -34.71 -25.86 -1.30
N LEU A 2 -33.68 -25.49 -0.50
CA LEU A 2 -32.34 -26.12 -0.65
C LEU A 2 -32.35 -27.66 -0.46
N CYS A 3 -33.11 -28.15 0.53
CA CYS A 3 -33.33 -29.59 0.73
C CYS A 3 -34.18 -30.25 -0.37
N GLU A 4 -35.03 -29.49 -1.08
CA GLU A 4 -35.83 -30.00 -2.19
C GLU A 4 -34.97 -30.08 -3.46
N ASP A 5 -34.17 -29.06 -3.73
CA ASP A 5 -33.22 -29.01 -4.83
C ASP A 5 -32.16 -30.13 -4.69
N ALA A 6 -31.67 -30.36 -3.47
CA ALA A 6 -30.77 -31.47 -3.17
C ALA A 6 -31.42 -32.85 -3.34
N ARG A 7 -32.70 -33.01 -2.95
CA ARG A 7 -33.45 -34.25 -3.23
C ARG A 7 -33.62 -34.48 -4.73
N HIS A 8 -33.82 -33.42 -5.52
CA HIS A 8 -33.94 -33.54 -6.97
C HIS A 8 -32.65 -34.01 -7.64
N VAL A 9 -31.48 -33.71 -7.11
CA VAL A 9 -30.19 -34.19 -7.64
C VAL A 9 -29.62 -35.41 -6.93
N GLN A 10 -30.32 -35.96 -5.93
CA GLN A 10 -29.82 -37.07 -5.09
C GLN A 10 -29.44 -38.30 -5.91
N HIS A 11 -30.16 -38.57 -6.99
CA HIS A 11 -29.92 -39.69 -7.90
C HIS A 11 -28.63 -39.54 -8.74
N GLN A 12 -28.03 -38.34 -8.76
CA GLN A 12 -26.84 -38.02 -9.55
C GLN A 12 -25.53 -38.18 -8.74
N GLY A 13 -25.62 -38.68 -7.51
CA GLY A 13 -24.48 -38.98 -6.64
C GLY A 13 -24.20 -37.93 -5.57
N CYS A 14 -23.40 -38.31 -4.57
CA CYS A 14 -23.12 -37.49 -3.39
C CYS A 14 -22.43 -36.16 -3.74
N GLU A 15 -21.56 -36.14 -4.76
CA GLU A 15 -20.85 -34.94 -5.19
C GLU A 15 -21.78 -33.91 -5.85
N VAL A 16 -22.76 -34.36 -6.63
CA VAL A 16 -23.75 -33.45 -7.24
C VAL A 16 -24.68 -32.88 -6.17
N MET A 17 -25.09 -33.69 -5.21
CA MET A 17 -25.88 -33.26 -4.06
C MET A 17 -25.14 -32.24 -3.19
N LYS A 18 -23.84 -32.49 -2.95
CA LYS A 18 -22.92 -31.57 -2.27
C LYS A 18 -22.74 -30.27 -3.06
N ASN A 19 -22.61 -30.34 -4.38
CA ASN A 19 -22.54 -29.17 -5.25
C ASN A 19 -23.83 -28.36 -5.27
N THR A 20 -25.00 -28.99 -5.16
CA THR A 20 -26.28 -28.27 -5.02
C THR A 20 -26.41 -27.58 -3.66
N PHE A 21 -25.84 -28.15 -2.60
CA PHE A 21 -25.79 -27.53 -1.28
C PHE A 21 -24.73 -26.40 -1.17
N LEU A 22 -23.53 -26.64 -1.68
CA LEU A 22 -22.37 -25.76 -1.54
C LEU A 22 -22.21 -24.77 -2.70
N GLY A 23 -23.00 -24.94 -3.77
CA GLY A 23 -23.03 -24.05 -4.92
C GLY A 23 -21.98 -24.34 -6.00
N GLY A 24 -21.57 -25.60 -6.18
CA GLY A 24 -20.55 -26.01 -7.14
C GLY A 24 -19.16 -25.51 -6.74
N MET A 25 -18.28 -26.40 -6.28
CA MET A 25 -16.88 -26.04 -6.06
C MET A 25 -16.13 -25.94 -7.40
N LYS A 26 -16.36 -24.85 -8.15
CA LYS A 26 -15.28 -24.22 -8.90
C LYS A 26 -14.70 -23.14 -8.00
N ASP A 27 -13.38 -23.02 -7.96
CA ASP A 27 -12.66 -22.02 -7.18
C ASP A 27 -13.26 -20.63 -7.43
N GLY A 28 -13.93 -20.08 -6.40
CA GLY A 28 -14.47 -18.72 -6.40
C GLY A 28 -16.00 -18.57 -6.45
N GLU A 29 -16.78 -19.61 -6.70
CA GLU A 29 -18.23 -19.46 -6.95
C GLU A 29 -19.14 -20.21 -5.97
N SER A 30 -19.00 -19.98 -4.66
CA SER A 30 -19.99 -20.48 -3.68
C SER A 30 -21.30 -19.67 -3.76
N TRP A 31 -22.09 -19.86 -4.80
CA TRP A 31 -23.27 -19.02 -5.09
C TRP A 31 -24.55 -19.52 -4.41
N GLY A 32 -24.76 -20.82 -4.26
CA GLY A 32 -26.03 -21.40 -3.77
C GLY A 32 -26.40 -20.94 -2.35
N LEU A 33 -25.51 -21.18 -1.38
CA LEU A 33 -25.73 -20.83 0.02
C LEU A 33 -25.56 -19.32 0.30
N ARG A 34 -24.66 -18.60 -0.38
CA ARG A 34 -24.59 -17.11 -0.33
C ARG A 34 -25.89 -16.49 -0.85
N LYS A 35 -26.41 -16.97 -1.96
CA LYS A 35 -27.68 -16.49 -2.54
C LYS A 35 -28.85 -16.84 -1.64
N TRP A 36 -28.80 -17.97 -0.93
CA TRP A 36 -29.80 -18.30 0.09
C TRP A 36 -29.69 -17.38 1.32
N LEU A 37 -28.51 -17.22 1.93
CA LEU A 37 -28.27 -16.33 3.08
C LEU A 37 -28.48 -14.85 2.77
N SER A 38 -28.21 -14.42 1.53
CA SER A 38 -28.50 -13.08 1.03
C SER A 38 -30.00 -12.88 0.81
N ARG A 39 -30.70 -13.88 0.25
CA ARG A 39 -32.16 -13.85 0.08
C ARG A 39 -32.95 -14.00 1.38
N HIS A 40 -32.38 -14.64 2.40
CA HIS A 40 -32.99 -14.82 3.72
C HIS A 40 -32.33 -13.90 4.78
N GLY A 41 -31.47 -12.97 4.32
CA GLY A 41 -31.30 -11.60 4.82
C GLY A 41 -31.01 -11.42 6.31
N GLY A 42 -29.81 -11.79 6.77
CA GLY A 42 -29.42 -11.43 8.13
C GLY A 42 -27.95 -11.60 8.48
N ALA A 43 -27.26 -12.61 7.92
CA ALA A 43 -25.94 -12.99 8.37
C ALA A 43 -24.94 -11.81 8.41
N LEU A 44 -24.70 -11.14 7.29
CA LEU A 44 -23.75 -10.01 7.24
C LEU A 44 -24.18 -8.83 8.11
N HIS A 45 -25.49 -8.56 8.19
CA HIS A 45 -26.04 -7.51 9.06
C HIS A 45 -25.79 -7.84 10.53
N ILE A 46 -26.06 -9.08 10.95
CA ILE A 46 -25.81 -9.55 12.33
C ILE A 46 -24.33 -9.41 12.70
N CYS A 47 -23.39 -9.75 11.80
CA CYS A 47 -21.97 -9.50 12.07
C CYS A 47 -21.66 -8.02 12.27
N ASN A 48 -22.17 -7.17 11.38
CA ASN A 48 -21.92 -5.73 11.47
C ASN A 48 -22.56 -5.11 12.73
N ASP A 49 -23.77 -5.54 13.07
CA ASP A 49 -24.50 -5.10 14.26
C ASP A 49 -23.76 -5.53 15.53
N LEU A 50 -23.28 -6.78 15.58
CA LEU A 50 -22.54 -7.29 16.73
C LEU A 50 -21.18 -6.60 16.90
N GLU A 51 -20.46 -6.36 15.80
CA GLU A 51 -19.23 -5.55 15.82
C GLU A 51 -19.50 -4.11 16.26
N CYS A 52 -20.62 -3.53 15.82
CA CYS A 52 -21.02 -2.18 16.23
C CYS A 52 -21.33 -2.14 17.73
N ILE A 53 -22.09 -3.10 18.24
CA ILE A 53 -22.40 -3.24 19.67
C ILE A 53 -21.11 -3.42 20.48
N LEU A 54 -20.19 -4.28 20.04
CA LEU A 54 -18.90 -4.48 20.72
C LEU A 54 -18.10 -3.18 20.80
N ARG A 55 -17.94 -2.45 19.69
CA ARG A 55 -17.23 -1.16 19.67
C ARG A 55 -17.91 -0.14 20.57
N SER A 56 -19.24 -0.09 20.57
CA SER A 56 -20.00 0.79 21.46
C SER A 56 -19.78 0.43 22.93
N CYS A 57 -19.78 -0.86 23.29
CA CYS A 57 -19.48 -1.30 24.66
C CYS A 57 -18.06 -0.93 25.08
N GLN A 58 -17.07 -1.12 24.19
CA GLN A 58 -15.67 -0.76 24.45
C GLN A 58 -15.45 0.75 24.61
N ALA A 59 -16.30 1.58 24.02
CA ALA A 59 -16.23 3.03 24.14
C ALA A 59 -16.97 3.59 25.38
N LEU A 60 -17.70 2.76 26.14
CA LEU A 60 -18.36 3.20 27.36
C LEU A 60 -17.34 3.53 28.45
N GLU A 61 -17.66 4.55 29.25
CA GLU A 61 -16.86 4.90 30.41
C GLU A 61 -16.93 3.77 31.45
N ARG A 62 -15.78 3.16 31.75
CA ARG A 62 -15.66 1.94 32.57
C ARG A 62 -15.97 2.16 34.05
N SER A 63 -15.72 3.37 34.56
CA SER A 63 -15.97 3.75 35.96
C SER A 63 -17.46 3.83 36.31
N LEU A 64 -18.34 3.91 35.29
CA LEU A 64 -19.77 4.06 35.51
C LEU A 64 -20.43 2.75 35.93
N GLU A 65 -21.21 2.82 37.00
CA GLU A 65 -22.01 1.71 37.51
C GLU A 65 -22.97 1.13 36.46
N THR A 66 -23.49 1.96 35.56
CA THR A 66 -24.34 1.53 34.44
C THR A 66 -23.59 0.65 33.45
N THR A 67 -22.29 0.92 33.21
CA THR A 67 -21.44 0.13 32.33
C THR A 67 -21.17 -1.24 32.94
N ARG A 68 -20.90 -1.31 34.25
CA ARG A 68 -20.75 -2.57 34.99
C ARG A 68 -21.98 -3.45 34.91
N LYS A 69 -23.16 -2.89 35.22
CA LYS A 69 -24.45 -3.60 35.12
C LYS A 69 -24.76 -4.08 33.70
N LEU A 70 -24.36 -3.30 32.68
CA LEU A 70 -24.52 -3.71 31.29
C LEU A 70 -23.61 -4.91 30.95
N ALA A 71 -22.33 -4.85 31.37
CA ALA A 71 -21.37 -5.92 31.17
C ALA A 71 -21.84 -7.23 31.80
N GLU A 72 -22.31 -7.19 33.06
CA GLU A 72 -22.87 -8.35 33.78
C GLU A 72 -24.03 -9.02 33.03
N ARG A 73 -24.84 -8.24 32.30
CA ARG A 73 -25.97 -8.76 31.50
C ARG A 73 -25.53 -9.31 30.15
N ILE A 74 -24.59 -8.63 29.48
CA ILE A 74 -24.18 -8.98 28.12
C ILE A 74 -23.26 -10.20 28.11
N ARG A 75 -22.29 -10.29 29.03
CA ARG A 75 -21.31 -11.38 29.08
C ARG A 75 -21.93 -12.79 29.03
N PRO A 76 -22.91 -13.16 29.88
CA PRO A 76 -23.48 -14.50 29.85
C PRO A 76 -24.25 -14.77 28.55
N LEU A 77 -24.91 -13.76 27.97
CA LEU A 77 -25.63 -13.89 26.70
C LEU A 77 -24.65 -14.11 25.54
N ALA A 78 -23.57 -13.33 25.48
CA ALA A 78 -22.52 -13.47 24.46
C ALA A 78 -21.81 -14.83 24.59
N LYS A 79 -21.48 -15.26 25.80
CA LYS A 79 -20.87 -16.57 26.07
C LYS A 79 -21.78 -17.73 25.67
N GLN A 80 -23.08 -17.63 25.97
CA GLN A 80 -24.06 -18.62 25.55
C GLN A 80 -24.17 -18.68 24.02
N ALA A 81 -24.25 -17.54 23.35
CA ALA A 81 -24.29 -17.47 21.89
C ALA A 81 -23.01 -18.02 21.25
N LEU A 82 -21.83 -17.72 21.82
CA LEU A 82 -20.54 -18.24 21.37
C LEU A 82 -20.48 -19.77 21.48
N ASN A 83 -20.90 -20.33 22.62
CA ASN A 83 -20.92 -21.78 22.83
C ASN A 83 -21.88 -22.48 21.86
N ARG A 84 -23.05 -21.88 21.60
CA ARG A 84 -23.99 -22.40 20.59
C ARG A 84 -23.41 -22.33 19.19
N LEU A 85 -22.76 -21.21 18.84
CA LEU A 85 -22.08 -21.07 17.55
C LEU A 85 -21.03 -22.16 17.34
N LYS A 86 -20.20 -22.44 18.36
CA LYS A 86 -19.19 -23.50 18.29
C LYS A 86 -19.78 -24.91 18.23
N ALA A 87 -20.91 -25.15 18.90
CA ALA A 87 -21.59 -26.44 18.86
C ALA A 87 -22.32 -26.68 17.53
N ASP A 88 -22.90 -25.63 16.95
CA ASP A 88 -23.70 -25.69 15.72
C ASP A 88 -22.82 -25.71 14.46
N VAL A 89 -21.55 -25.29 14.54
CA VAL A 89 -20.56 -25.39 13.46
C VAL A 89 -19.83 -26.73 13.58
N PRO A 90 -20.00 -27.68 12.64
CA PRO A 90 -19.34 -28.99 12.74
C PRO A 90 -17.82 -28.87 12.80
N SER A 91 -17.17 -29.68 13.64
CA SER A 91 -15.70 -29.68 13.81
C SER A 91 -14.94 -29.87 12.49
N SER A 92 -15.51 -30.64 11.56
CA SER A 92 -14.96 -30.82 10.20
C SER A 92 -14.89 -29.52 9.37
N TYR A 93 -15.67 -28.49 9.69
CA TYR A 93 -15.55 -27.17 9.06
C TYR A 93 -14.40 -26.34 9.64
N GLN A 94 -14.02 -26.60 10.89
CA GLN A 94 -12.90 -25.94 11.57
C GLN A 94 -11.56 -26.57 11.17
N GLU A 95 -11.54 -27.89 10.96
CA GLU A 95 -10.31 -28.66 10.65
C GLU A 95 -9.82 -28.52 9.20
N VAL A 96 -10.71 -28.27 8.22
CA VAL A 96 -10.40 -28.57 6.80
C VAL A 96 -10.24 -27.34 5.89
N SER A 97 -10.13 -26.10 6.39
CA SER A 97 -10.02 -25.00 5.41
C SER A 97 -9.27 -23.74 5.83
N THR A 98 -8.21 -23.46 5.09
CA THR A 98 -7.74 -22.11 4.78
C THR A 98 -8.54 -21.47 3.63
N ALA A 99 -9.47 -22.21 3.00
CA ALA A 99 -10.12 -21.81 1.75
C ALA A 99 -11.66 -21.79 1.75
N HIS A 100 -12.35 -22.08 2.87
CA HIS A 100 -13.82 -22.12 2.83
C HIS A 100 -14.43 -20.71 2.85
N PRO A 101 -15.32 -20.37 1.90
CA PRO A 101 -15.79 -19.00 1.66
C PRO A 101 -16.60 -18.35 2.78
N TYR A 102 -16.99 -19.11 3.80
CA TYR A 102 -17.80 -18.65 4.94
C TYR A 102 -17.05 -18.70 6.27
N LEU A 103 -15.84 -19.26 6.30
CA LEU A 103 -14.99 -19.23 7.49
C LEU A 103 -14.74 -17.79 7.99
N PRO A 104 -14.51 -16.79 7.10
CA PRO A 104 -14.38 -15.40 7.54
C PRO A 104 -15.64 -14.85 8.24
N PHE A 105 -16.84 -15.32 7.88
CA PHE A 105 -18.07 -14.90 8.55
C PHE A 105 -18.15 -15.47 9.96
N PHE A 106 -17.88 -16.77 10.12
CA PHE A 106 -17.89 -17.41 11.43
C PHE A 106 -16.81 -16.85 12.34
N HIS A 107 -15.60 -16.61 11.83
CA HIS A 107 -14.55 -15.94 12.59
C HIS A 107 -14.96 -14.53 13.01
N ARG A 108 -15.57 -13.73 12.15
CA ARG A 108 -16.06 -12.40 12.54
C ARG A 108 -17.08 -12.48 13.67
N LEU A 109 -18.05 -13.40 13.57
CA LEU A 109 -19.06 -13.59 14.60
C LEU A 109 -18.44 -14.12 15.90
N GLU A 110 -17.53 -15.08 15.80
CA GLU A 110 -16.79 -15.67 16.91
C GLU A 110 -15.94 -14.61 17.63
N SER A 111 -15.15 -13.83 16.90
CA SER A 111 -14.33 -12.75 17.45
C SER A 111 -15.17 -11.69 18.16
N ALA A 112 -16.29 -11.27 17.56
CA ALA A 112 -17.18 -10.30 18.17
C ALA A 112 -17.84 -10.86 19.45
N LEU A 113 -18.31 -12.11 19.43
CA LEU A 113 -18.89 -12.77 20.60
C LEU A 113 -17.84 -13.03 21.71
N LYS A 114 -16.61 -13.42 21.35
CA LYS A 114 -15.47 -13.59 22.28
C LYS A 114 -15.13 -12.26 22.95
N GLY A 115 -15.06 -11.17 22.17
CA GLY A 115 -14.85 -9.83 22.70
C GLY A 115 -15.97 -9.40 23.66
N MET A 116 -17.23 -9.68 23.34
CA MET A 116 -18.36 -9.36 24.22
C MET A 116 -18.45 -10.26 25.45
N SER A 117 -18.06 -11.53 25.37
CA SER A 117 -18.05 -12.44 26.52
C SER A 117 -16.97 -12.10 27.53
N ASN A 118 -15.88 -11.48 27.06
CA ASN A 118 -14.73 -11.09 27.87
C ASN A 118 -14.76 -9.58 28.23
N PHE A 119 -15.82 -8.86 27.88
CA PHE A 119 -15.93 -7.44 28.20
C PHE A 119 -16.10 -7.24 29.71
N ASP A 120 -15.00 -6.93 30.39
CA ASP A 120 -14.97 -6.56 31.80
C ASP A 120 -14.51 -5.10 31.97
N PRO A 121 -15.38 -4.19 32.46
CA PRO A 121 -14.96 -2.82 32.73
C PRO A 121 -14.04 -2.68 33.95
N GLU A 122 -13.95 -3.69 34.83
CA GLU A 122 -13.07 -3.64 36.00
C GLU A 122 -11.68 -4.25 35.74
N ASP A 123 -11.57 -5.07 34.70
CA ASP A 123 -10.30 -5.67 34.28
C ASP A 123 -9.65 -4.74 33.25
N ASP A 124 -8.62 -3.99 33.67
CA ASP A 124 -7.82 -3.14 32.79
C ASP A 124 -6.78 -3.96 32.02
N ASP A 125 -7.18 -5.16 31.60
CA ASP A 125 -6.40 -5.98 30.70
C ASP A 125 -6.41 -5.26 29.35
N VAL A 126 -5.28 -4.58 29.10
CA VAL A 126 -4.70 -4.43 27.77
C VAL A 126 -5.06 -5.69 27.01
N ILE A 127 -5.98 -5.58 26.05
CA ILE A 127 -6.35 -6.70 25.19
C ILE A 127 -5.05 -7.06 24.46
N CYS A 128 -4.30 -8.01 25.02
CA CYS A 128 -3.35 -8.80 24.28
C CYS A 128 -4.22 -9.41 23.19
N ILE A 129 -4.09 -8.88 21.97
CA ILE A 129 -4.50 -9.61 20.79
C ILE A 129 -3.63 -10.85 20.87
N ASP A 130 -4.22 -11.97 21.31
CA ASP A 130 -3.55 -13.26 21.32
C ASP A 130 -3.10 -13.52 19.87
N ASP A 131 -1.83 -13.22 19.57
CA ASP A 131 -1.14 -13.61 18.34
C ASP A 131 -0.77 -15.12 18.38
N ASP A 132 -1.27 -15.87 19.36
CA ASP A 132 -1.10 -17.33 19.49
C ASP A 132 -2.14 -18.07 18.62
N ASP A 133 -1.96 -17.98 17.30
CA ASP A 133 -2.40 -19.03 16.36
C ASP A 133 -1.38 -20.21 16.37
N GLU A 134 -0.98 -20.67 17.56
CA GLU A 134 -0.24 -21.93 17.68
C GLU A 134 -1.27 -23.08 17.63
N ILE A 135 -1.38 -23.69 16.45
CA ILE A 135 -2.19 -24.88 16.19
C ILE A 135 -1.74 -25.97 17.17
N GLU A 136 -2.54 -26.29 18.18
CA GLU A 136 -2.36 -27.52 18.96
C GLU A 136 -2.49 -28.72 18.01
N GLU A 137 -1.35 -29.25 17.55
CA GLU A 137 -1.28 -30.57 16.95
C GLU A 137 -1.75 -31.60 17.99
N VAL A 138 -3.01 -32.00 17.88
CA VAL A 138 -3.59 -33.12 18.63
C VAL A 138 -2.90 -34.41 18.18
N LYS A 139 -1.81 -34.75 18.85
CA LYS A 139 -1.13 -36.04 18.73
C LYS A 139 -2.06 -37.13 19.26
N GLN A 140 -2.80 -37.76 18.36
CA GLN A 140 -3.68 -38.88 18.65
C GLN A 140 -2.88 -40.01 19.34
N ARG A 141 -3.16 -40.24 20.63
CA ARG A 141 -2.71 -41.44 21.34
C ARG A 141 -3.63 -42.60 20.97
N ALA A 142 -3.03 -43.68 20.47
CA ALA A 142 -3.68 -44.97 20.27
C ALA A 142 -4.23 -45.56 21.60
N PRO A 143 -5.30 -46.38 21.57
CA PRO A 143 -5.90 -46.94 22.77
C PRO A 143 -5.00 -47.99 23.44
N PRO A 144 -4.99 -48.09 24.78
CA PRO A 144 -4.06 -48.95 25.50
C PRO A 144 -4.45 -50.44 25.41
N LYS A 145 -3.47 -51.26 25.00
CA LYS A 145 -3.52 -52.72 25.14
C LYS A 145 -3.48 -53.10 26.62
N LYS A 146 -4.46 -53.90 27.05
CA LYS A 146 -4.52 -54.55 28.37
C LYS A 146 -3.39 -55.56 28.53
N SER A 147 -2.59 -55.44 29.58
CA SER A 147 -1.68 -56.50 30.06
C SER A 147 -1.28 -56.28 31.52
N THR A 148 -2.02 -56.91 32.41
CA THR A 148 -1.59 -57.76 33.55
C THR A 148 -0.36 -57.36 34.40
N LYS A 149 -0.66 -56.78 35.59
CA LYS A 149 -0.30 -57.27 36.96
C LYS A 149 1.20 -57.35 37.35
N ARG A 150 1.64 -56.47 38.27
CA ARG A 150 2.16 -56.80 39.62
C ARG A 150 2.59 -55.57 40.47
N LYS A 151 2.12 -55.58 41.73
CA LYS A 151 2.61 -55.04 43.04
C LYS A 151 4.02 -54.39 43.06
N ALA A 152 4.40 -53.38 43.87
CA ALA A 152 3.93 -52.89 45.18
C ALA A 152 4.52 -51.48 45.51
N ALA A 153 3.91 -50.83 46.52
CA ALA A 153 4.50 -49.98 47.58
C ALA A 153 5.11 -48.59 47.28
N THR A 154 4.38 -47.57 47.75
CA THR A 154 4.84 -46.29 48.35
C THR A 154 5.56 -46.60 49.70
N PRO A 155 6.38 -45.72 50.36
CA PRO A 155 6.25 -44.25 50.36
C PRO A 155 7.51 -43.36 50.59
N THR A 156 7.25 -42.05 50.51
CA THR A 156 7.79 -40.92 51.32
C THR A 156 9.18 -40.30 51.07
N ALA A 157 9.10 -38.97 50.96
CA ALA A 157 9.85 -37.95 51.72
C ALA A 157 11.26 -37.52 51.29
N GLU A 158 11.32 -36.20 51.04
CA GLU A 158 12.32 -35.24 51.51
C GLU A 158 13.76 -35.23 50.96
N SER A 159 14.13 -34.04 50.50
CA SER A 159 15.28 -33.25 50.99
C SER A 159 16.32 -32.85 49.93
N GLN A 160 16.34 -31.53 49.71
CA GLN A 160 17.49 -30.63 49.69
C GLN A 160 18.59 -30.73 48.63
N LEU A 161 18.81 -29.56 48.04
CA LEU A 161 20.09 -28.87 47.79
C LEU A 161 21.33 -29.77 47.64
N SER A 162 21.98 -29.69 46.48
CA SER A 162 23.30 -29.05 46.40
C SER A 162 23.80 -28.83 44.97
N LYS A 163 24.35 -27.63 44.82
CA LYS A 163 25.35 -27.13 43.87
C LYS A 163 26.18 -28.20 43.13
N LYS A 164 26.33 -28.05 41.81
CA LYS A 164 27.67 -27.98 41.19
C LYS A 164 27.64 -27.45 39.76
N ALA A 165 28.47 -26.43 39.55
CA ALA A 165 28.94 -25.97 38.25
C ALA A 165 29.71 -27.09 37.53
N LYS A 166 29.56 -27.14 36.20
CA LYS A 166 30.59 -27.65 35.29
C LYS A 166 30.40 -27.04 33.90
N GLU A 167 31.33 -26.17 33.54
CA GLU A 167 31.65 -25.85 32.15
C GLU A 167 32.15 -27.12 31.44
N GLN A 168 31.79 -27.29 30.17
CA GLN A 168 32.72 -27.59 29.07
C GLN A 168 31.95 -27.79 27.74
N ASN A 169 32.37 -26.99 26.75
CA ASN A 169 32.52 -27.31 25.32
C ASN A 169 31.76 -28.52 24.75
N MET A 170 30.98 -28.29 23.69
CA MET A 170 31.29 -28.79 22.34
C MET A 170 30.43 -28.06 21.28
N SER A 171 31.10 -27.73 20.18
CA SER A 171 30.63 -27.09 18.94
C SER A 171 29.64 -27.97 18.13
N PRO A 172 29.04 -27.42 17.05
CA PRO A 172 27.74 -27.80 16.52
C PRO A 172 27.83 -28.83 15.39
N SER A 173 26.74 -29.56 15.13
CA SER A 173 26.52 -30.22 13.84
C SER A 173 25.05 -30.60 13.60
N ASN A 174 24.60 -30.19 12.41
CA ASN A 174 23.73 -30.89 11.46
C ASN A 174 22.21 -31.01 11.63
N SER A 175 21.54 -30.52 10.58
CA SER A 175 20.65 -31.24 9.64
C SER A 175 19.23 -30.65 9.60
N GLY A 176 18.61 -30.39 8.47
CA GLY A 176 19.05 -30.38 7.08
C GLY A 176 17.98 -29.63 6.28
N LEU A 177 18.43 -28.83 5.32
CA LEU A 177 17.56 -28.20 4.33
C LEU A 177 17.33 -29.25 3.22
N SER A 178 16.08 -29.62 2.98
CA SER A 178 15.68 -30.33 1.77
C SER A 178 14.83 -29.38 0.93
N ASP A 179 15.45 -28.86 -0.12
CA ASP A 179 14.78 -28.26 -1.26
C ASP A 179 14.09 -29.38 -2.04
N ASP A 180 12.78 -29.23 -2.29
CA ASP A 180 12.03 -30.12 -3.18
C ASP A 180 11.47 -29.27 -4.34
N ASP A 181 12.30 -29.11 -5.36
CA ASP A 181 11.96 -28.56 -6.67
C ASP A 181 11.23 -29.63 -7.49
N SER A 182 9.90 -29.59 -7.46
CA SER A 182 9.07 -30.42 -8.33
C SER A 182 9.04 -29.85 -9.75
N VAL A 183 9.94 -30.38 -10.58
CA VAL A 183 10.01 -30.29 -12.04
C VAL A 183 8.66 -30.62 -12.69
N ILE A 184 8.07 -29.66 -13.42
CA ILE A 184 6.96 -29.91 -14.35
C ILE A 184 7.55 -30.10 -15.75
N GLU A 185 7.49 -31.33 -16.22
CA GLU A 185 7.86 -31.76 -17.57
C GLU A 185 6.79 -31.29 -18.57
N ILE A 186 7.12 -30.27 -19.37
CA ILE A 186 6.28 -29.79 -20.48
C ILE A 186 6.64 -30.62 -21.72
N LEU A 187 5.73 -31.51 -22.11
CA LEU A 187 5.77 -32.23 -23.39
C LEU A 187 5.51 -31.23 -24.53
N GLU A 188 6.56 -30.83 -25.24
CA GLU A 188 6.47 -30.06 -26.48
C GLU A 188 6.01 -30.94 -27.65
N VAL A 189 4.86 -30.58 -28.21
CA VAL A 189 4.32 -31.14 -29.45
C VAL A 189 4.92 -30.38 -30.64
N LYS A 190 5.62 -31.12 -31.50
CA LYS A 190 6.32 -30.66 -32.71
C LYS A 190 5.34 -30.30 -33.85
N PRO A 191 5.37 -29.08 -34.44
CA PRO A 191 4.81 -28.83 -35.76
C PRO A 191 5.91 -28.88 -36.83
N GLY A 192 5.56 -29.45 -37.99
CA GLY A 192 6.47 -29.79 -39.09
C GLY A 192 7.03 -28.60 -39.88
N GLN A 193 8.24 -28.82 -40.38
CA GLN A 193 8.93 -28.00 -41.37
C GLN A 193 8.18 -28.04 -42.72
N THR A 194 8.04 -26.86 -43.34
CA THR A 194 7.94 -26.74 -44.79
C THR A 194 8.94 -25.68 -45.24
N ASP A 195 9.93 -26.15 -45.99
CA ASP A 195 10.91 -25.32 -46.68
C ASP A 195 10.23 -24.59 -47.85
N ASN A 196 10.56 -23.31 -48.04
CA ASN A 196 10.74 -22.80 -49.39
C ASN A 196 11.62 -21.54 -49.39
N SER A 197 12.79 -21.72 -50.00
CA SER A 197 13.75 -20.69 -50.34
C SER A 197 13.36 -20.10 -51.69
N THR A 198 13.26 -18.77 -51.80
CA THR A 198 13.46 -18.09 -53.09
C THR A 198 14.01 -16.69 -52.88
N THR A 199 15.26 -16.54 -53.30
CA THR A 199 16.01 -15.30 -53.45
C THR A 199 15.43 -14.46 -54.60
N ALA A 200 15.16 -13.17 -54.37
CA ALA A 200 15.08 -12.18 -55.42
C ALA A 200 15.53 -10.81 -54.90
N THR A 201 16.71 -10.41 -55.37
CA THR A 201 17.31 -9.09 -55.25
C THR A 201 16.58 -8.11 -56.16
N SER A 202 16.15 -6.96 -55.65
CA SER A 202 15.73 -5.80 -56.47
C SER A 202 15.95 -4.51 -55.69
N THR A 203 16.97 -3.77 -56.13
CA THR A 203 17.39 -2.45 -55.67
C THR A 203 16.40 -1.38 -56.15
N ALA A 204 15.82 -0.59 -55.24
CA ALA A 204 15.28 0.74 -55.56
C ALA A 204 15.23 1.59 -54.28
N GLY A 205 15.82 2.78 -54.36
CA GLY A 205 16.09 3.66 -53.22
C GLY A 205 14.84 4.16 -52.49
N GLY A 206 14.90 4.09 -51.17
CA GLY A 206 14.12 4.87 -50.23
C GLY A 206 14.97 5.05 -48.99
N GLY A 207 15.17 6.29 -48.54
CA GLY A 207 15.91 6.56 -47.31
C GLY A 207 15.31 5.72 -46.19
N ALA A 208 16.10 4.80 -45.63
CA ALA A 208 15.67 3.93 -44.56
C ALA A 208 15.39 4.82 -43.33
N GLN A 209 14.11 5.12 -43.10
CA GLN A 209 13.66 5.62 -41.81
C GLN A 209 14.03 4.55 -40.80
N ALA A 210 14.92 4.89 -39.88
CA ALA A 210 15.28 4.00 -38.79
C ALA A 210 13.99 3.64 -38.04
N ALA A 211 13.78 2.34 -37.79
CA ALA A 211 12.61 1.88 -37.08
C ALA A 211 12.63 2.43 -35.64
N ASP A 212 11.48 2.87 -35.15
CA ASP A 212 11.30 3.18 -33.73
C ASP A 212 11.73 2.00 -32.86
N TRP A 213 12.27 2.29 -31.68
CA TRP A 213 12.74 1.27 -30.74
C TRP A 213 12.19 1.52 -29.34
N ASP A 214 11.84 0.43 -28.65
CA ASP A 214 11.43 0.49 -27.26
C ASP A 214 12.67 0.38 -26.36
N CYS A 215 12.82 1.30 -25.43
CA CYS A 215 14.02 1.30 -24.60
C CYS A 215 14.08 0.10 -23.66
N PRO A 216 15.21 -0.61 -23.58
CA PRO A 216 15.34 -1.81 -22.76
C PRO A 216 15.22 -1.53 -21.25
N ARG A 217 15.45 -0.28 -20.80
CA ARG A 217 15.32 0.12 -19.40
C ARG A 217 13.95 0.73 -19.08
N CYS A 218 13.52 1.69 -19.90
CA CYS A 218 12.34 2.55 -19.64
C CYS A 218 11.08 2.10 -20.41
N THR A 219 11.20 1.15 -21.37
CA THR A 219 10.17 0.67 -22.32
C THR A 219 9.44 1.76 -23.09
N ILE A 220 9.98 2.97 -23.14
CA ILE A 220 9.43 4.04 -23.99
C ILE A 220 9.83 3.80 -25.42
N ARG A 221 8.86 4.01 -26.29
CA ARG A 221 9.06 4.03 -27.73
C ARG A 221 9.76 5.33 -28.12
N ASN A 222 10.97 5.21 -28.62
CA ASN A 222 11.78 6.29 -29.13
C ASN A 222 11.74 6.27 -30.65
N LEU A 223 11.84 7.46 -31.25
CA LEU A 223 11.99 7.59 -32.70
C LEU A 223 13.30 6.94 -33.13
N GLY A 224 13.30 6.24 -34.26
CA GLY A 224 14.48 5.48 -34.72
C GLY A 224 15.76 6.30 -34.95
N GLU A 225 15.64 7.61 -35.13
CA GLU A 225 16.78 8.54 -35.29
C GLU A 225 17.50 8.85 -33.98
N VAL A 226 16.84 8.63 -32.83
CA VAL A 226 17.37 8.98 -31.51
C VAL A 226 18.12 7.79 -30.92
N ARG A 227 19.41 7.96 -30.60
CA ARG A 227 20.24 6.88 -30.04
C ARG A 227 20.08 6.67 -28.53
N GLN A 228 19.36 7.54 -27.82
CA GLN A 228 19.16 7.50 -26.36
C GLN A 228 17.68 7.61 -25.99
N CYS A 229 17.23 6.92 -24.92
CA CYS A 229 15.84 6.98 -24.43
C CYS A 229 15.55 8.42 -24.00
N CYS A 230 14.52 9.03 -24.58
CA CYS A 230 14.12 10.41 -24.26
C CYS A 230 13.73 10.60 -22.79
N LEU A 231 13.43 9.52 -22.06
CA LEU A 231 13.13 9.57 -20.63
C LEU A 231 14.33 9.28 -19.73
N CYS A 232 15.11 8.23 -20.02
CA CYS A 232 16.13 7.72 -19.09
C CYS A 232 17.56 7.78 -19.62
N GLY A 233 17.79 8.35 -20.81
CA GLY A 233 19.11 8.55 -21.41
C GLY A 233 19.85 7.30 -21.88
N LYS A 234 19.31 6.09 -21.65
CA LYS A 234 19.94 4.81 -22.04
C LYS A 234 20.02 4.67 -23.55
N ALA A 235 21.14 4.15 -24.05
CA ALA A 235 21.34 3.91 -25.47
C ALA A 235 20.37 2.84 -26.05
N ALA A 236 20.10 2.96 -27.35
CA ALA A 236 19.25 2.03 -28.10
C ALA A 236 19.77 0.59 -28.14
N ASP A 237 21.09 0.44 -28.13
CA ASP A 237 21.79 -0.84 -28.13
C ASP A 237 21.97 -1.44 -26.72
N GLY A 238 21.49 -0.75 -25.68
CA GLY A 238 21.63 -1.16 -24.30
C GLY A 238 23.06 -1.07 -23.75
N SER A 239 24.04 -0.58 -24.53
CA SER A 239 25.42 -0.44 -24.08
C SER A 239 25.54 0.66 -23.03
N ASP A 240 26.05 0.27 -21.86
CA ASP A 240 26.44 1.20 -20.81
C ASP A 240 27.85 1.71 -21.11
N ALA A 241 27.97 3.00 -21.39
CA ALA A 241 29.19 3.70 -21.02
C ALA A 241 29.11 3.91 -19.50
N ASP A 242 29.76 3.00 -18.78
CA ASP A 242 30.03 2.99 -17.33
C ASP A 242 28.85 2.65 -16.38
N SER A 243 28.80 1.36 -16.03
CA SER A 243 28.53 0.75 -14.70
C SER A 243 27.49 1.36 -13.75
N GLU A 244 26.37 0.67 -13.53
CA GLU A 244 26.07 -0.11 -12.29
C GLU A 244 24.70 -0.80 -12.41
N ASP A 245 24.67 -2.06 -11.98
CA ASP A 245 23.53 -2.98 -11.97
C ASP A 245 22.40 -2.48 -11.04
N GLY A 246 21.15 -2.53 -11.50
CA GLY A 246 20.01 -2.13 -10.66
C GLY A 246 18.65 -2.40 -11.29
N SER A 247 18.08 -3.56 -11.00
CA SER A 247 16.65 -3.85 -11.18
C SER A 247 15.82 -2.84 -10.37
N ASN A 248 15.22 -1.85 -11.03
CA ASN A 248 14.41 -0.79 -10.41
C ASN A 248 13.02 -1.28 -9.97
N THR A 249 12.98 -2.34 -9.16
CA THR A 249 11.78 -2.69 -8.38
C THR A 249 12.07 -2.32 -6.94
N LEU A 250 11.56 -1.17 -6.46
CA LEU A 250 11.72 -0.75 -5.06
C LEU A 250 11.25 -1.88 -4.13
N LYS A 251 12.20 -2.49 -3.42
CA LYS A 251 11.95 -3.49 -2.36
C LYS A 251 12.14 -2.88 -0.96
N SER A 252 12.92 -1.81 -0.83
CA SER A 252 13.26 -1.17 0.45
C SER A 252 13.69 0.30 0.26
N PHE A 253 13.56 1.12 1.30
CA PHE A 253 14.07 2.50 1.34
C PHE A 253 15.58 2.58 1.56
N ALA A 254 16.22 1.48 1.98
CA ALA A 254 17.67 1.42 2.22
C ALA A 254 18.53 1.68 0.96
N ASP A 255 17.92 1.67 -0.23
CA ASP A 255 18.59 1.82 -1.52
C ASP A 255 18.72 3.29 -1.99
N LEU A 256 18.31 4.29 -1.18
CA LEU A 256 18.18 5.71 -1.60
C LEU A 256 19.31 6.69 -1.17
N GLY A 257 20.52 6.21 -0.88
CA GLY A 257 21.73 7.06 -0.82
C GLY A 257 22.62 6.88 0.42
N PRO A 258 23.84 7.47 0.40
CA PRO A 258 24.92 7.11 1.31
C PRO A 258 24.70 7.59 2.75
N SER A 259 25.35 6.88 3.66
CA SER A 259 25.50 7.17 5.09
C SER A 259 25.89 8.64 5.36
N PHE A 260 25.41 9.16 6.50
CA PHE A 260 25.46 10.55 6.97
C PHE A 260 26.86 11.20 7.07
N ASP A 261 27.96 10.50 6.80
CA ASP A 261 29.32 10.99 7.03
C ASP A 261 30.07 11.54 5.79
N GLU A 262 29.49 11.50 4.58
CA GLU A 262 30.25 11.77 3.34
C GLU A 262 29.65 12.89 2.45
N ALA A 263 29.17 14.00 3.05
CA ALA A 263 28.58 15.13 2.31
C ALA A 263 29.33 16.47 2.45
N ALA A 264 30.60 16.46 2.89
CA ALA A 264 31.33 17.70 3.22
C ALA A 264 32.23 18.28 2.10
N ALA A 265 32.22 17.76 0.87
CA ALA A 265 33.27 18.11 -0.10
C ALA A 265 32.83 18.36 -1.55
N VAL A 266 31.81 19.20 -1.81
CA VAL A 266 31.69 19.89 -3.11
C VAL A 266 31.08 21.28 -2.91
N GLY A 267 31.92 22.30 -2.76
CA GLY A 267 31.52 23.71 -2.71
C GLY A 267 31.49 24.32 -4.12
N GLY A 268 30.29 24.66 -4.60
CA GLY A 268 30.07 25.47 -5.80
C GLY A 268 29.10 26.62 -5.47
N SER A 269 29.54 27.86 -5.70
CA SER A 269 28.79 29.08 -5.36
C SER A 269 27.64 29.32 -6.35
N TRP A 270 26.39 29.25 -5.87
CA TRP A 270 25.17 29.40 -6.70
C TRP A 270 24.46 30.77 -6.54
N TRP A 271 24.84 31.63 -5.59
CA TRP A 271 23.98 32.76 -5.18
C TRP A 271 24.35 34.17 -5.70
N GLU A 272 25.33 34.33 -6.59
CA GLU A 272 25.65 35.65 -7.16
C GLU A 272 24.99 35.90 -8.51
N ALA A 273 23.71 36.26 -8.51
CA ALA A 273 23.13 37.15 -9.52
C ALA A 273 21.77 37.72 -9.08
N SER A 274 21.63 39.04 -9.22
CA SER A 274 20.39 39.82 -9.34
C SER A 274 20.06 40.76 -8.17
N SER A 275 20.70 41.92 -8.19
CA SER A 275 20.10 43.18 -7.75
C SER A 275 20.05 44.13 -8.94
N SER A 276 18.87 44.33 -9.52
CA SER A 276 18.59 45.53 -10.30
C SER A 276 17.17 46.00 -10.02
N LYS A 277 17.05 47.27 -9.63
CA LYS A 277 15.79 47.96 -9.35
C LYS A 277 15.14 48.36 -10.67
N GLY A 278 13.88 47.98 -10.87
CA GLY A 278 13.03 48.47 -11.96
C GLY A 278 11.66 48.89 -11.41
N SER A 279 11.22 50.08 -11.77
CA SER A 279 9.99 50.75 -11.32
C SER A 279 8.68 50.12 -11.88
N PRO A 280 7.51 50.35 -11.26
CA PRO A 280 6.25 49.69 -11.63
C PRO A 280 5.43 50.47 -12.69
N PRO A 281 4.68 49.79 -13.58
CA PRO A 281 3.60 50.39 -14.37
C PRO A 281 2.22 50.29 -13.68
N PRO A 282 1.20 51.05 -14.13
CA PRO A 282 -0.02 51.36 -13.35
C PRO A 282 -1.12 50.28 -13.44
N PRO A 283 -2.14 50.32 -12.55
CA PRO A 283 -3.12 49.25 -12.43
C PRO A 283 -4.28 49.45 -13.42
N THR A 284 -4.62 48.39 -14.15
CA THR A 284 -5.90 48.26 -14.84
C THR A 284 -6.71 47.13 -14.21
N ASN A 285 -7.83 47.52 -13.59
CA ASN A 285 -8.88 46.64 -13.08
C ASN A 285 -9.64 46.01 -14.25
N GLU A 286 -9.48 44.71 -14.49
CA GLU A 286 -10.50 43.88 -15.15
C GLU A 286 -10.48 42.46 -14.56
N VAL A 287 -11.65 41.98 -14.14
CA VAL A 287 -11.91 40.61 -13.71
C VAL A 287 -12.42 39.82 -14.93
N PRO A 288 -11.85 38.65 -15.28
CA PRO A 288 -12.49 37.73 -16.19
C PRO A 288 -12.96 36.43 -15.50
N PRO A 289 -13.98 35.75 -16.07
CA PRO A 289 -14.71 34.66 -15.45
C PRO A 289 -13.98 33.32 -15.54
N ALA A 290 -14.37 32.40 -14.65
CA ALA A 290 -13.93 31.00 -14.63
C ALA A 290 -14.17 30.31 -15.98
N LEU A 291 -13.09 29.87 -16.64
CA LEU A 291 -13.11 28.90 -17.73
C LEU A 291 -11.74 28.21 -17.85
N PHE A 292 -11.74 26.91 -17.56
CA PHE A 292 -10.62 26.00 -17.77
C PHE A 292 -10.20 26.07 -19.26
N THR A 293 -9.09 26.75 -19.53
CA THR A 293 -8.48 26.79 -20.86
C THR A 293 -7.06 26.27 -20.70
N GLN A 294 -6.76 25.13 -21.33
CA GLN A 294 -5.38 24.67 -21.52
C GLN A 294 -4.63 25.73 -22.31
N ILE A 295 -3.74 26.46 -21.65
CA ILE A 295 -2.75 27.31 -22.32
C ILE A 295 -1.63 26.37 -22.77
N ALA A 296 -1.71 25.87 -24.00
CA ALA A 296 -0.58 25.25 -24.68
C ALA A 296 0.31 26.38 -25.21
N GLY A 297 1.51 26.55 -24.65
CA GLY A 297 2.45 27.56 -25.11
C GLY A 297 3.53 28.02 -24.13
N ALA A 298 4.15 27.11 -23.38
CA ALA A 298 5.47 27.26 -22.76
C ALA A 298 5.98 25.83 -22.51
N GLY A 299 7.26 25.54 -22.77
CA GLY A 299 7.80 24.18 -22.74
C GLY A 299 7.49 23.47 -21.42
N GLU A 300 6.58 22.50 -21.45
CA GLU A 300 6.18 21.76 -20.26
C GLU A 300 7.36 20.89 -19.82
N MET A 301 7.85 21.10 -18.60
CA MET A 301 8.98 20.33 -18.07
C MET A 301 8.67 18.84 -18.11
N THR A 302 9.61 18.02 -18.56
CA THR A 302 9.49 16.57 -18.50
C THR A 302 9.50 16.06 -17.06
N ALA A 303 8.98 14.85 -16.82
CA ALA A 303 9.04 14.23 -15.50
C ALA A 303 10.49 14.05 -15.01
N SER A 304 11.44 13.80 -15.94
CA SER A 304 12.86 13.69 -15.63
C SER A 304 13.41 15.01 -15.10
N GLU A 305 13.16 16.12 -15.80
CA GLU A 305 13.60 17.47 -15.40
C GLU A 305 13.01 17.88 -14.05
N LEU A 306 11.72 17.60 -13.81
CA LEU A 306 11.08 17.84 -12.52
C LEU A 306 11.75 17.06 -11.38
N THR A 307 12.04 15.76 -11.59
CA THR A 307 12.72 14.97 -10.54
C THR A 307 14.15 15.43 -10.28
N GLN A 308 14.88 15.87 -11.31
CA GLN A 308 16.22 16.43 -11.14
C GLN A 308 16.19 17.76 -10.37
N ALA A 309 15.21 18.61 -10.63
CA ALA A 309 15.01 19.84 -9.88
C ALA A 309 14.69 19.59 -8.41
N LEU A 310 13.79 18.65 -8.14
CA LEU A 310 13.42 18.25 -6.78
C LEU A 310 14.61 17.64 -6.04
N ASP A 311 15.47 16.87 -6.70
CA ASP A 311 16.72 16.36 -6.08
C ASP A 311 17.67 17.50 -5.73
N LYS A 312 17.82 18.51 -6.59
CA LYS A 312 18.62 19.72 -6.28
C LYS A 312 18.03 20.48 -5.08
N LEU A 313 16.71 20.63 -5.02
CA LEU A 313 16.03 21.21 -3.86
C LEU A 313 16.24 20.38 -2.59
N ALA A 314 16.18 19.05 -2.68
CA ALA A 314 16.42 18.15 -1.55
C ALA A 314 17.88 18.24 -1.06
N ALA A 315 18.85 18.36 -1.97
CA ALA A 315 20.25 18.58 -1.63
C ALA A 315 20.45 19.92 -0.90
N ALA A 316 19.88 21.01 -1.44
CA ALA A 316 19.92 22.33 -0.81
C ALA A 316 19.23 22.34 0.57
N ALA A 317 18.12 21.62 0.73
CA ALA A 317 17.42 21.47 2.00
C ALA A 317 18.23 20.68 3.03
N SER A 318 18.92 19.62 2.60
CA SER A 318 19.82 18.83 3.46
C SER A 318 20.98 19.67 3.97
N ALA A 319 21.54 20.55 3.12
CA ALA A 319 22.60 21.49 3.48
C ALA A 319 22.12 22.71 4.29
N ASN A 320 20.83 22.78 4.64
CA ASN A 320 20.18 23.92 5.28
C ASN A 320 20.32 25.25 4.49
N GLN A 321 20.59 25.15 3.19
CA GLN A 321 20.73 26.27 2.24
C GLN A 321 19.41 26.64 1.57
N PHE A 322 18.32 25.93 1.89
CA PHE A 322 17.00 26.18 1.30
C PHE A 322 16.22 27.33 1.94
N ARG A 323 16.62 27.87 3.10
CA ARG A 323 15.94 29.01 3.74
C ARG A 323 15.74 30.22 2.82
N PRO A 324 16.73 30.66 2.01
CA PRO A 324 16.51 31.72 1.03
C PRO A 324 15.64 31.30 -0.17
N LEU A 325 15.54 30.00 -0.46
CA LEU A 325 14.72 29.47 -1.57
C LEU A 325 13.26 29.26 -1.17
N ARG A 326 13.02 28.96 0.12
CA ARG A 326 11.70 28.75 0.67
C ARG A 326 11.07 30.11 0.99
N PRO A 327 9.92 30.44 0.37
CA PRO A 327 9.16 31.63 0.72
C PRO A 327 8.80 31.62 2.20
N ALA A 328 8.80 32.80 2.84
CA ALA A 328 8.30 32.93 4.19
C ALA A 328 6.80 32.54 4.19
N VAL A 329 6.47 31.40 4.77
CA VAL A 329 5.08 30.95 4.91
C VAL A 329 4.50 31.67 6.13
N ASP A 330 3.63 32.64 5.90
CA ASP A 330 3.13 33.60 6.89
C ASP A 330 2.82 32.99 8.26
N GLY A 331 3.54 33.46 9.29
CA GLY A 331 3.16 33.37 10.71
C GLY A 331 3.02 31.98 11.33
N THR A 332 3.21 30.90 10.57
CA THR A 332 3.07 29.54 11.10
C THR A 332 4.38 29.05 11.70
N LYS A 333 4.29 28.48 12.90
CA LYS A 333 5.41 27.83 13.56
C LYS A 333 5.92 26.68 12.69
N GLU A 334 7.22 26.64 12.41
CA GLU A 334 7.87 25.52 11.73
C GLU A 334 7.53 24.21 12.47
N THR A 335 7.00 23.24 11.72
CA THR A 335 6.70 21.88 12.19
C THR A 335 7.90 20.95 11.98
N PHE A 336 7.80 19.71 12.44
CA PHE A 336 8.85 18.69 12.25
C PHE A 336 9.32 18.56 10.81
N TRP A 337 8.38 18.50 9.85
CA TRP A 337 8.68 18.33 8.43
C TRP A 337 9.10 19.62 7.72
N ASP A 338 9.03 20.76 8.40
CA ASP A 338 9.47 22.05 7.84
C ASP A 338 10.97 22.28 8.02
N GLN A 339 11.64 21.45 8.83
CA GLN A 339 13.08 21.53 9.07
C GLN A 339 13.84 20.99 7.85
N GLY A 340 14.94 21.64 7.48
CA GLY A 340 15.69 21.34 6.24
C GLY A 340 15.97 19.86 5.98
N PRO A 341 16.59 19.13 6.93
CA PRO A 341 16.86 17.71 6.74
C PRO A 341 15.59 16.85 6.55
N ASN A 342 14.53 17.13 7.30
CA ASN A 342 13.27 16.38 7.22
C ASN A 342 12.51 16.70 5.94
N TYR A 343 12.49 17.98 5.55
CA TYR A 343 11.89 18.44 4.31
C TYR A 343 12.61 17.84 3.10
N ALA A 344 13.95 17.74 3.14
CA ALA A 344 14.73 17.04 2.12
C ALA A 344 14.29 15.58 1.98
N GLN A 345 14.02 14.88 3.08
CA GLN A 345 13.49 13.51 3.02
C GLN A 345 12.07 13.47 2.42
N ALA A 346 11.21 14.43 2.72
CA ALA A 346 9.89 14.53 2.10
C ALA A 346 9.98 14.74 0.58
N LEU A 347 10.91 15.58 0.11
CA LEU A 347 11.20 15.76 -1.32
C LEU A 347 11.72 14.47 -1.96
N ARG A 348 12.64 13.74 -1.31
CA ARG A 348 13.13 12.45 -1.80
C ARG A 348 12.02 11.40 -1.90
N LEU A 349 11.05 11.40 -0.99
CA LEU A 349 9.87 10.54 -1.08
C LEU A 349 9.00 10.88 -2.30
N LEU A 350 8.81 12.17 -2.61
CA LEU A 350 8.14 12.59 -3.84
C LEU A 350 8.90 12.10 -5.08
N VAL A 351 10.21 12.36 -5.14
CA VAL A 351 11.07 11.95 -6.28
C VAL A 351 11.05 10.44 -6.47
N SER A 352 11.21 9.68 -5.38
CA SER A 352 11.15 8.21 -5.40
C SER A 352 9.80 7.72 -5.94
N THR A 353 8.70 8.35 -5.52
CA THR A 353 7.36 8.05 -6.02
C THR A 353 7.24 8.35 -7.52
N MET A 354 7.70 9.51 -7.99
CA MET A 354 7.68 9.90 -9.40
C MET A 354 8.55 9.01 -10.30
N ARG A 355 9.69 8.54 -9.80
CA ARG A 355 10.59 7.62 -10.50
C ARG A 355 10.06 6.19 -10.55
N ASN A 356 9.11 5.85 -9.69
CA ASN A 356 8.54 4.51 -9.67
C ASN A 356 7.70 4.28 -10.93
N ARG A 357 8.03 3.22 -11.69
CA ARG A 357 7.33 2.84 -12.92
C ARG A 357 5.82 2.69 -12.71
N ASP A 358 5.43 2.19 -11.54
CA ASP A 358 4.04 1.94 -11.19
C ASP A 358 3.24 3.24 -10.93
N ALA A 359 3.92 4.37 -10.73
CA ALA A 359 3.32 5.68 -10.54
C ALA A 359 3.08 6.44 -11.86
N ARG A 360 3.39 5.85 -13.02
CA ARG A 360 3.35 6.56 -14.31
C ARG A 360 1.99 7.16 -14.63
N SER A 361 0.90 6.46 -14.34
CA SER A 361 -0.47 6.96 -14.53
C SER A 361 -0.89 8.03 -13.53
N LEU A 362 -0.03 8.36 -12.56
CA LEU A 362 -0.24 9.38 -11.53
C LEU A 362 0.55 10.66 -11.78
N LEU A 363 1.42 10.66 -12.81
CA LEU A 363 2.28 11.80 -13.11
C LEU A 363 1.46 12.98 -13.59
N ASP A 364 0.58 12.74 -14.55
CA ASP A 364 -0.19 13.77 -15.24
C ASP A 364 -1.65 13.79 -14.77
N PRO A 365 -2.38 14.91 -14.96
CA PRO A 365 -3.80 14.97 -14.66
C PRO A 365 -4.59 13.90 -15.41
N VAL A 366 -5.62 13.34 -14.76
CA VAL A 366 -6.47 12.33 -15.38
C VAL A 366 -7.26 12.93 -16.53
N ASP A 367 -7.16 12.33 -17.71
CA ASP A 367 -7.92 12.73 -18.89
C ASP A 367 -9.39 12.28 -18.77
N GLU A 368 -10.26 13.22 -18.41
CA GLU A 368 -11.69 12.96 -18.29
C GLU A 368 -12.37 12.65 -19.64
N GLN A 369 -11.86 13.18 -20.75
CA GLN A 369 -12.41 12.89 -22.08
C GLN A 369 -12.14 11.43 -22.44
N GLN A 370 -10.93 10.96 -22.17
CA GLN A 370 -10.57 9.55 -22.36
C GLN A 370 -11.46 8.64 -21.50
N LEU A 371 -11.71 9.00 -20.23
CA LEU A 371 -12.61 8.25 -19.36
C LEU A 371 -14.04 8.19 -19.92
N LEU A 372 -14.55 9.30 -20.44
CA LEU A 372 -15.87 9.38 -21.06
C LEU A 372 -15.95 8.48 -22.30
N ILE A 373 -14.94 8.49 -23.17
CA ILE A 373 -14.84 7.62 -24.35
C ILE A 373 -14.84 6.14 -23.93
N MET A 374 -14.20 5.81 -22.81
CA MET A 374 -14.19 4.46 -22.23
C MET A 374 -15.50 4.08 -21.52
N GLY A 375 -16.52 4.95 -21.52
CA GLY A 375 -17.78 4.74 -20.83
C GLY A 375 -17.65 4.72 -19.30
N ARG A 376 -16.59 5.33 -18.76
CA ARG A 376 -16.37 5.47 -17.32
C ARG A 376 -16.95 6.80 -16.80
N PRO A 377 -17.39 6.86 -15.52
CA PRO A 377 -17.84 8.11 -14.92
C PRO A 377 -16.75 9.17 -14.92
N ALA A 378 -17.10 10.44 -15.00
CA ALA A 378 -16.14 11.53 -14.94
C ALA A 378 -15.34 11.48 -13.63
N TYR A 379 -14.02 11.72 -13.70
CA TYR A 379 -13.15 11.63 -12.52
C TYR A 379 -13.59 12.62 -11.42
N SER A 380 -13.86 13.86 -11.81
CA SER A 380 -14.40 14.94 -10.97
C SER A 380 -15.77 14.65 -10.35
N SER A 381 -16.55 13.70 -10.90
CA SER A 381 -17.84 13.30 -10.29
C SER A 381 -17.67 12.39 -9.08
N ILE A 382 -16.52 11.73 -8.95
CA ILE A 382 -16.20 10.80 -7.85
C ILE A 382 -15.18 11.43 -6.91
N ILE A 383 -14.11 12.01 -7.45
CA ILE A 383 -12.97 12.53 -6.71
C ILE A 383 -13.17 14.00 -6.39
N LYS A 384 -13.10 14.33 -5.10
CA LYS A 384 -13.35 15.68 -4.59
C LYS A 384 -12.19 16.64 -4.84
N HIS A 385 -10.96 16.13 -4.76
CA HIS A 385 -9.73 16.91 -4.88
C HIS A 385 -8.78 16.28 -5.91
N PRO A 386 -9.06 16.39 -7.23
CA PRO A 386 -8.19 15.87 -8.28
C PRO A 386 -6.77 16.44 -8.16
N LEU A 387 -5.76 15.58 -8.18
CA LEU A 387 -4.36 15.98 -8.02
C LEU A 387 -3.47 14.95 -8.69
N CYS A 388 -2.40 15.39 -9.35
CA CYS A 388 -1.34 14.52 -9.88
C CYS A 388 0.03 14.90 -9.30
N LEU A 389 1.04 14.04 -9.52
CA LEU A 389 2.40 14.29 -9.02
C LEU A 389 3.06 15.51 -9.69
N ARG A 390 2.72 15.79 -10.96
CA ARG A 390 3.20 16.99 -11.67
C ARG A 390 2.70 18.26 -11.04
N ASP A 391 1.42 18.35 -10.65
CA ASP A 391 0.88 19.53 -9.97
C ASP A 391 1.67 19.87 -8.70
N ILE A 392 2.02 18.83 -7.93
CA ILE A 392 2.85 18.96 -6.72
C ILE A 392 4.24 19.47 -7.09
N ALA A 393 4.92 18.83 -8.05
CA ALA A 393 6.27 19.19 -8.45
C ALA A 393 6.35 20.62 -9.05
N SER A 394 5.41 20.98 -9.93
CA SER A 394 5.33 22.30 -10.57
C SER A 394 4.98 23.42 -9.58
N SER A 395 4.34 23.11 -8.45
CA SER A 395 4.14 24.08 -7.38
C SER A 395 5.43 24.42 -6.62
N LEU A 396 6.47 23.58 -6.74
CA LEU A 396 7.79 23.75 -6.09
C LEU A 396 8.88 24.20 -7.06
N CYS A 397 8.76 23.85 -8.35
CA CYS A 397 9.75 24.12 -9.38
C CYS A 397 9.09 24.77 -10.60
N THR A 398 9.72 25.81 -11.16
CA THR A 398 9.35 26.42 -12.44
C THR A 398 10.56 26.46 -13.36
N SER A 399 10.36 26.27 -14.66
CA SER A 399 11.38 26.60 -15.66
C SER A 399 11.23 28.06 -16.04
N ASP A 400 12.33 28.80 -16.09
CA ASP A 400 12.36 30.07 -16.81
C ASP A 400 12.51 29.83 -18.33
N ASP A 401 12.43 30.91 -19.12
CA ASP A 401 12.57 30.90 -20.57
C ASP A 401 13.96 30.39 -21.04
N SER A 402 14.95 30.34 -20.13
CA SER A 402 16.28 29.81 -20.39
C SER A 402 16.38 28.29 -20.15
N GLY A 403 15.30 27.65 -19.72
CA GLY A 403 15.31 26.24 -19.29
C GLY A 403 15.94 26.03 -17.91
N THR A 404 16.27 27.11 -17.19
CA THR A 404 16.85 27.03 -15.86
C THR A 404 15.71 26.82 -14.86
N ILE A 405 15.85 25.76 -14.06
CA ILE A 405 14.82 25.40 -13.09
C ILE A 405 15.04 26.20 -11.81
N GLN A 406 14.03 26.99 -11.45
CA GLN A 406 14.00 27.83 -10.26
C GLN A 406 12.98 27.31 -9.25
N ALA A 407 13.18 27.61 -7.97
CA ALA A 407 12.19 27.35 -6.95
C ALA A 407 10.95 28.24 -7.19
N ASN A 408 9.77 27.64 -7.21
CA ASN A 408 8.52 28.39 -7.36
C ASN A 408 8.21 29.14 -6.05
N GLY A 409 8.04 30.45 -6.16
CA GLY A 409 7.90 31.36 -5.02
C GLY A 409 6.61 31.22 -4.20
N THR A 410 5.65 30.38 -4.58
CA THR A 410 4.37 30.27 -3.82
C THR A 410 4.19 28.94 -3.09
N GLY A 411 4.59 27.82 -3.70
CA GLY A 411 4.28 26.48 -3.19
C GLY A 411 2.78 26.13 -3.22
N LEU A 412 1.94 27.00 -3.77
CA LEU A 412 0.49 26.80 -3.77
C LEU A 412 0.09 25.94 -4.96
N LEU A 413 -0.83 25.02 -4.71
CA LEU A 413 -1.42 24.21 -5.78
C LEU A 413 -2.36 25.08 -6.62
N ALA A 414 -2.32 24.90 -7.94
CA ALA A 414 -3.28 25.56 -8.85
C ALA A 414 -4.72 25.09 -8.62
N ASN A 415 -4.91 23.92 -8.01
CA ASN A 415 -6.22 23.41 -7.66
C ASN A 415 -6.86 24.24 -6.52
N THR A 416 -7.93 24.94 -6.86
CA THR A 416 -8.68 25.82 -5.94
C THR A 416 -9.28 25.09 -4.73
N THR A 417 -9.55 23.79 -4.85
CA THR A 417 -10.13 22.98 -3.77
C THR A 417 -9.13 22.65 -2.65
N LEU A 418 -7.82 22.79 -2.94
CA LEU A 418 -6.72 22.63 -1.99
C LEU A 418 -5.94 23.94 -1.84
N SER A 419 -6.60 25.09 -2.02
CA SER A 419 -5.96 26.42 -2.00
C SER A 419 -5.24 26.76 -0.69
N SER A 420 -5.59 26.09 0.41
CA SER A 420 -4.92 26.27 1.70
C SER A 420 -3.67 25.40 1.87
N TRP A 421 -3.40 24.46 0.95
CA TRP A 421 -2.23 23.58 1.02
C TRP A 421 -1.05 24.26 0.35
N ASN A 422 0.09 24.23 1.04
CA ASN A 422 1.33 24.79 0.54
C ASN A 422 2.41 23.71 0.55
N MET A 423 2.94 23.37 -0.62
CA MET A 423 3.94 22.30 -0.78
C MET A 423 5.28 22.64 -0.13
N TRP A 424 5.55 23.91 0.21
CA TRP A 424 6.66 24.26 1.07
C TRP A 424 6.48 23.80 2.52
N ARG A 425 5.26 23.45 2.94
CA ARG A 425 4.98 22.85 4.27
C ARG A 425 5.08 21.34 4.15
N GLY A 426 6.03 20.75 4.87
CA GLY A 426 6.33 19.33 4.68
C GLY A 426 5.16 18.39 5.01
N MET A 427 4.28 18.80 5.94
CA MET A 427 3.04 18.07 6.25
C MET A 427 2.01 18.08 5.11
N ASP A 428 1.88 19.20 4.41
CA ASP A 428 0.95 19.33 3.28
C ASP A 428 1.51 18.59 2.07
N LEU A 429 2.82 18.68 1.83
CA LEU A 429 3.53 17.93 0.79
C LEU A 429 3.30 16.42 0.91
N LEU A 430 3.57 15.84 2.09
CA LEU A 430 3.39 14.40 2.30
C LEU A 430 1.92 13.96 2.16
N GLN A 431 0.98 14.79 2.62
CA GLN A 431 -0.46 14.53 2.46
C GLN A 431 -0.90 14.64 1.00
N ALA A 432 -0.29 15.53 0.20
CA ALA A 432 -0.53 15.64 -1.24
C ALA A 432 -0.08 14.39 -1.99
N ILE A 433 1.09 13.85 -1.68
CA ILE A 433 1.56 12.59 -2.28
C ILE A 433 0.59 11.43 -1.95
N ASP A 434 0.18 11.29 -0.68
CA ASP A 434 -0.79 10.26 -0.28
C ASP A 434 -2.15 10.47 -0.96
N LEU A 435 -2.58 11.72 -1.16
CA LEU A 435 -3.85 12.06 -1.80
C LEU A 435 -3.88 11.60 -3.28
N VAL A 436 -2.78 11.78 -4.03
CA VAL A 436 -2.70 11.29 -5.43
C VAL A 436 -2.94 9.77 -5.48
N LEU A 437 -2.30 9.02 -4.57
CA LEU A 437 -2.47 7.57 -4.47
C LEU A 437 -3.90 7.19 -4.06
N LEU A 438 -4.47 7.91 -3.09
CA LEU A 438 -5.82 7.71 -2.62
C LEU A 438 -6.87 7.99 -3.69
N ASN A 439 -6.71 9.04 -4.48
CA ASN A 439 -7.64 9.38 -5.55
C ASN A 439 -7.68 8.25 -6.60
N SER A 440 -6.52 7.71 -6.98
CA SER A 440 -6.44 6.58 -7.91
C SER A 440 -7.05 5.29 -7.32
N LEU A 441 -6.79 5.02 -6.04
CA LEU A 441 -7.40 3.87 -5.33
C LEU A 441 -8.93 3.99 -5.23
N ALA A 442 -9.44 5.19 -4.92
CA ALA A 442 -10.86 5.46 -4.79
C ALA A 442 -11.59 5.33 -6.13
N TYR A 443 -11.04 5.92 -7.19
CA TYR A 443 -11.63 5.89 -8.52
C TYR A 443 -11.69 4.48 -9.12
N ASN A 444 -10.64 3.66 -8.92
CA ASN A 444 -10.61 2.28 -9.41
C ASN A 444 -11.51 1.31 -8.60
N GLY A 445 -12.08 1.76 -7.48
CA GLY A 445 -13.02 0.99 -6.66
C GLY A 445 -12.38 -0.15 -5.84
N LYS A 446 -13.25 -0.99 -5.26
CA LYS A 446 -12.88 -2.07 -4.32
C LYS A 446 -12.47 -3.38 -4.99
N GLY A 447 -12.45 -3.43 -6.32
CA GLY A 447 -12.09 -4.65 -7.06
C GLY A 447 -10.65 -5.08 -6.78
N ARG A 448 -10.40 -6.40 -6.76
CA ARG A 448 -9.03 -6.94 -6.71
C ARG A 448 -8.40 -6.83 -8.10
N SER A 449 -7.95 -5.63 -8.47
CA SER A 449 -7.19 -5.40 -9.70
C SER A 449 -5.68 -5.41 -9.41
N LYS A 450 -4.88 -5.76 -10.43
CA LYS A 450 -3.42 -5.65 -10.39
C LYS A 450 -3.01 -4.21 -10.06
N ASP A 451 -3.62 -3.24 -10.72
CA ASP A 451 -3.36 -1.81 -10.50
C ASP A 451 -3.60 -1.40 -9.04
N ARG A 452 -4.67 -1.89 -8.42
CA ARG A 452 -4.95 -1.62 -7.00
C ARG A 452 -3.89 -2.24 -6.09
N SER A 453 -3.44 -3.46 -6.35
CA SER A 453 -2.36 -4.09 -5.58
C SER A 453 -1.06 -3.27 -5.70
N THR A 454 -0.75 -2.86 -6.92
CA THR A 454 0.40 -2.01 -7.24
C THR A 454 0.35 -0.66 -6.52
N LEU A 455 -0.79 0.04 -6.56
CA LEU A 455 -0.98 1.31 -5.84
C LEU A 455 -0.89 1.14 -4.32
N ASN A 456 -1.43 0.06 -3.76
CA ASN A 456 -1.30 -0.23 -2.33
C ASN A 456 0.16 -0.51 -1.94
N LYS A 457 0.93 -1.17 -2.81
CA LYS A 457 2.37 -1.38 -2.60
C LYS A 457 3.10 -0.03 -2.61
N LEU A 458 2.86 0.82 -3.60
CA LEU A 458 3.46 2.16 -3.69
C LEU A 458 3.12 3.01 -2.46
N ARG A 459 1.86 3.00 -2.04
CA ARG A 459 1.40 3.69 -0.84
C ARG A 459 2.06 3.16 0.43
N ARG A 460 2.25 1.83 0.55
CA ARG A 460 2.98 1.24 1.67
C ARG A 460 4.41 1.76 1.73
N VAL A 461 5.13 1.75 0.60
CA VAL A 461 6.50 2.27 0.50
C VAL A 461 6.60 3.73 0.96
N LEU A 462 5.65 4.59 0.54
CA LEU A 462 5.59 5.98 1.00
C LEU A 462 5.47 6.07 2.53
N TRP A 463 4.51 5.34 3.11
CA TRP A 463 4.26 5.40 4.56
C TRP A 463 5.38 4.77 5.38
N ASP A 464 6.03 3.73 4.87
CA ASP A 464 7.20 3.13 5.51
C ASP A 464 8.36 4.13 5.57
N GLY A 465 8.60 4.88 4.48
CA GLY A 465 9.59 5.95 4.43
C GLY A 465 9.29 7.10 5.39
N ILE A 466 8.02 7.55 5.47
CA ILE A 466 7.57 8.55 6.46
C ILE A 466 7.84 8.06 7.88
N ASN A 467 7.45 6.82 8.20
CA ASN A 467 7.63 6.24 9.51
C ASN A 467 9.11 6.06 9.88
N GLN A 468 9.95 5.71 8.91
CA GLN A 468 11.39 5.57 9.11
C GLN A 468 12.04 6.91 9.49
N VAL A 469 11.70 8.00 8.79
CA VAL A 469 12.22 9.34 9.10
C VAL A 469 11.76 9.81 10.48
N ILE A 470 10.49 9.57 10.83
CA ILE A 470 9.98 9.90 12.16
C ILE A 470 10.70 9.08 13.23
N ALA A 471 10.86 7.77 13.02
CA ALA A 471 11.51 6.89 13.98
C ALA A 471 12.99 7.28 14.21
N SER A 472 13.71 7.66 13.15
CA SER A 472 15.12 8.05 13.26
C SER A 472 15.36 9.36 14.02
N HIS A 473 14.40 10.30 13.99
CA HIS A 473 14.57 11.61 14.64
C HIS A 473 13.86 11.70 16.01
N VAL A 474 12.76 10.98 16.19
CA VAL A 474 11.90 11.09 17.38
C VAL A 474 12.10 9.92 18.34
N GLY A 475 12.61 8.78 17.85
CA GLY A 475 12.80 7.56 18.64
C GLY A 475 11.48 6.91 19.05
N THR A 476 11.33 6.57 20.33
CA THR A 476 10.18 5.83 20.87
C THR A 476 9.11 6.72 21.52
N ASP A 477 9.28 8.06 21.51
CA ASP A 477 8.33 9.01 22.10
C ASP A 477 7.01 9.05 21.31
N VAL A 478 5.96 8.42 21.86
CA VAL A 478 4.66 8.24 21.19
C VAL A 478 3.98 9.56 20.88
N GLU A 479 4.03 10.54 21.78
CA GLU A 479 3.35 11.83 21.60
C GLU A 479 4.03 12.67 20.53
N LYS A 480 5.36 12.74 20.54
CA LYS A 480 6.10 13.42 19.48
C LYS A 480 5.90 12.73 18.13
N ARG A 481 5.89 11.39 18.09
CA ARG A 481 5.61 10.65 16.87
C ARG A 481 4.23 11.01 16.32
N ARG A 482 3.22 11.09 17.18
CA ARG A 482 1.86 11.49 16.80
C ARG A 482 1.83 12.90 16.21
N GLN A 483 2.54 13.85 16.81
CA GLN A 483 2.64 15.24 16.31
C GLN A 483 3.38 15.35 14.97
N CYS A 484 4.32 14.43 14.70
CA CYS A 484 5.09 14.41 13.47
C CYS A 484 4.43 13.59 12.35
N THR A 485 3.41 12.77 12.66
CA THR A 485 2.81 11.87 11.66
C THR A 485 1.79 12.62 10.79
N PRO A 486 1.94 12.65 9.45
CA PRO A 486 0.94 13.19 8.54
C PRO A 486 -0.44 12.55 8.75
N THR A 487 -1.51 13.30 8.46
CA THR A 487 -2.88 12.75 8.60
C THR A 487 -3.09 11.64 7.58
N ARG A 488 -3.17 10.39 8.04
CA ARG A 488 -3.45 9.22 7.20
C ARG A 488 -4.94 9.11 6.91
N ARG A 489 -5.33 9.22 5.64
CA ARG A 489 -6.74 9.17 5.22
C ARG A 489 -7.10 7.82 4.59
N GLY A 490 -8.38 7.48 4.60
CA GLY A 490 -8.92 6.33 3.87
C GLY A 490 -9.44 6.73 2.49
N GLU A 491 -9.39 5.80 1.53
CA GLU A 491 -9.91 6.01 0.15
C GLU A 491 -11.42 6.29 0.10
N THR A 492 -12.17 5.86 1.13
CA THR A 492 -13.61 6.11 1.28
C THR A 492 -13.92 7.36 2.12
N SER A 493 -12.91 8.13 2.50
CA SER A 493 -13.12 9.35 3.28
C SER A 493 -13.89 10.37 2.45
N GLY A 494 -14.82 11.11 3.10
CA GLY A 494 -15.51 12.25 2.46
C GLY A 494 -14.59 13.44 2.10
N PHE A 495 -13.30 13.32 2.43
CA PHE A 495 -12.26 14.19 1.90
C PHE A 495 -11.82 13.75 0.49
N VAL A 496 -11.75 12.45 0.21
CA VAL A 496 -11.27 11.92 -1.08
C VAL A 496 -12.40 11.86 -2.09
N ILE A 497 -13.57 11.37 -1.68
CA ILE A 497 -14.72 11.15 -2.55
C ILE A 497 -15.94 11.97 -2.15
N TYR A 498 -16.79 12.32 -3.12
CA TYR A 498 -18.16 12.72 -2.84
C TYR A 498 -18.94 11.51 -2.29
N LYS A 499 -19.68 11.73 -1.20
CA LYS A 499 -20.50 10.69 -0.55
C LYS A 499 -21.86 10.57 -1.18
#